data_AF-A0A1Q2TW00-F1
#
_entry.id   AF-A0A1Q2TW00-F1
#
_cell.length_a   1.000
_cell.length_b   1.000
_cell.length_c   1.000
_cell.angle_alpha   90.00
_cell.angle_beta   90.00
_cell.angle_gamma   90.00
#
_symmetry.space_group_name_H-M   'P 1'
#
loop_
_entity.id
_entity.type
_entity.pdbx_description
1 polymer ?
#
loop_
_entity_poly.entity_id
_entity_poly.type
_entity_poly.pdbx_seq_one_letter_code
_entity_poly.pdbx_strand_id
1 'polypeptide(L)'
;MMLEEFIEIITSPAVIAACITTYVAYQQYRINRYRLKFDLYDRRLHIFRHVIKFTISICNHPSWIEPQAWHDSRLAELDENIQESIFLFDEEIYKYIKSIREESLEILTVSQLLAEKNLSQDDRNMYADKKAKKLIWLTNQLEVSQKKFGKYLNFKTLQ
;
A
#
# COMPACT_ATOMS: atom_id res chain seq x y z
N MET A 1 -18.74 -27.37 -57.71
CA MET A 1 -19.61 -26.17 -57.75
C MET A 1 -19.96 -25.66 -56.36
N MET A 2 -21.04 -26.05 -55.66
CA MET A 2 -21.34 -25.46 -54.33
C MET A 2 -20.23 -25.64 -53.27
N LEU A 3 -19.56 -26.79 -53.25
CA LEU A 3 -18.45 -27.05 -52.31
C LEU A 3 -17.20 -26.21 -52.59
N GLU A 4 -16.95 -25.84 -53.86
CA GLU A 4 -15.77 -25.06 -54.25
C GLU A 4 -15.97 -23.57 -53.94
N GLU A 5 -17.17 -23.04 -54.19
CA GLU A 5 -17.54 -21.67 -53.80
C GLU A 5 -17.44 -21.47 -52.28
N PHE A 6 -17.85 -22.46 -51.49
CA PHE A 6 -17.70 -22.41 -50.03
C PHE A 6 -16.24 -22.39 -49.58
N ILE A 7 -15.36 -23.15 -50.24
CA ILE A 7 -13.92 -23.18 -49.94
C ILE A 7 -13.28 -21.83 -50.29
N GLU A 8 -13.64 -21.24 -51.43
CA GLU A 8 -13.10 -19.96 -51.88
C GLU A 8 -13.50 -18.80 -50.96
N ILE A 9 -14.73 -18.79 -50.45
CA ILE A 9 -15.20 -17.82 -49.45
C ILE A 9 -14.43 -17.97 -48.13
N ILE A 10 -14.26 -19.19 -47.63
CA ILE A 10 -13.57 -19.44 -46.34
C ILE A 10 -12.07 -19.13 -46.43
N THR A 11 -11.45 -19.36 -47.58
CA THR A 11 -10.02 -19.08 -47.84
C THR A 11 -9.76 -17.64 -48.27
N SER A 12 -10.80 -16.84 -48.51
CA SER A 12 -10.66 -15.42 -48.79
C SER A 12 -9.86 -14.73 -47.68
N PRO A 13 -8.85 -13.92 -48.02
CA PRO A 13 -8.06 -13.18 -47.04
C PRO A 13 -8.91 -12.35 -46.08
N ALA A 14 -10.08 -11.87 -46.53
CA ALA A 14 -11.02 -11.11 -45.69
C ALA A 14 -11.64 -11.96 -44.58
N VAL A 15 -12.05 -13.19 -44.88
CA VAL A 15 -12.64 -14.11 -43.88
C VAL A 15 -11.58 -14.58 -42.90
N ILE A 16 -10.38 -14.89 -43.38
CA ILE A 16 -9.24 -15.25 -42.53
C ILE A 16 -8.88 -14.08 -41.59
N ALA A 17 -8.78 -12.85 -42.13
CA ALA A 17 -8.48 -11.66 -41.34
C ALA A 17 -9.57 -11.36 -40.30
N ALA A 18 -10.85 -11.56 -40.63
CA ALA A 18 -11.96 -11.41 -39.70
C ALA A 18 -11.88 -12.43 -38.54
N CYS A 19 -11.58 -13.69 -38.84
CA CYS A 19 -11.40 -14.74 -37.84
C CYS A 19 -10.21 -14.44 -36.90
N ILE A 20 -9.06 -14.06 -37.46
CA ILE A 20 -7.86 -13.69 -36.68
C ILE A 20 -8.16 -12.48 -35.79
N THR A 21 -8.75 -11.42 -36.35
CA THR A 21 -9.08 -10.19 -35.60
C THR A 21 -10.04 -10.49 -34.45
N THR A 22 -11.06 -11.31 -34.69
CA THR A 22 -12.02 -11.71 -33.65
C THR A 22 -11.33 -12.50 -32.54
N TYR A 23 -10.45 -13.44 -32.91
CA TYR A 23 -9.67 -14.21 -31.94
C TYR A 23 -8.72 -13.32 -31.12
N VAL A 24 -8.01 -12.39 -31.77
CA VAL A 24 -7.12 -11.44 -31.10
C VAL A 24 -7.91 -10.53 -30.15
N ALA A 25 -9.07 -10.01 -30.58
CA ALA A 25 -9.93 -9.19 -29.72
C ALA A 25 -10.42 -9.95 -28.48
N TYR A 26 -10.79 -11.22 -28.64
CA TYR A 26 -11.14 -12.08 -27.51
C TYR A 26 -9.97 -12.29 -26.54
N GLN A 27 -8.77 -12.52 -27.06
CA GLN A 27 -7.57 -12.64 -26.23
C GLN A 27 -7.22 -11.33 -25.51
N GLN A 28 -7.32 -10.19 -26.19
CA GLN A 28 -7.12 -8.88 -25.58
C GLN A 28 -8.12 -8.61 -24.46
N TYR A 29 -9.39 -8.95 -24.64
CA TYR A 29 -10.40 -8.84 -23.59
C TYR A 29 -10.00 -9.65 -22.35
N ARG A 30 -9.57 -10.91 -22.54
CA ARG A 30 -9.11 -11.75 -21.43
C ARG A 30 -7.87 -11.19 -20.74
N ILE A 31 -6.86 -10.76 -21.50
CA ILE A 31 -5.62 -10.19 -20.96
C ILE A 31 -5.90 -8.92 -20.16
N ASN A 32 -6.75 -8.02 -20.67
CA ASN A 32 -7.09 -6.77 -19.98
C ASN A 32 -7.77 -7.01 -18.63
N ARG A 33 -8.60 -8.07 -18.52
CA ARG A 33 -9.20 -8.48 -17.22
C ARG A 33 -8.14 -8.91 -16.21
N TYR A 34 -7.14 -9.68 -16.63
CA TYR A 34 -6.04 -10.08 -15.74
C TYR A 34 -5.15 -8.89 -15.37
N ARG A 35 -4.89 -7.99 -16.34
CA ARG A 35 -4.10 -6.78 -16.13
C ARG A 35 -4.72 -5.88 -15.07
N LEU A 36 -6.03 -5.64 -15.12
CA LEU A 36 -6.72 -4.84 -14.10
C LEU A 36 -6.55 -5.42 -12.69
N LYS A 37 -6.62 -6.75 -12.54
CA LYS A 37 -6.40 -7.43 -11.26
C LYS A 37 -4.95 -7.28 -10.77
N PHE A 38 -4.00 -7.42 -11.69
CA PHE A 38 -2.58 -7.24 -11.39
C PHE A 38 -2.27 -5.81 -10.98
N ASP A 39 -2.79 -4.81 -11.70
CA ASP A 39 -2.59 -3.40 -11.41
C ASP A 39 -3.19 -3.03 -10.04
N LEU A 40 -4.39 -3.57 -9.71
CA LEU A 40 -4.98 -3.39 -8.39
C LEU A 40 -4.14 -4.02 -7.29
N TYR A 41 -3.64 -5.24 -7.50
CA TYR A 41 -2.76 -5.92 -6.56
C TYR A 41 -1.47 -5.13 -6.32
N ASP A 42 -0.82 -4.65 -7.39
CA ASP A 42 0.45 -3.94 -7.30
C ASP A 42 0.30 -2.62 -6.53
N ARG A 43 -0.77 -1.86 -6.80
CA ARG A 43 -1.09 -0.63 -6.03
C ARG A 43 -1.33 -0.92 -4.54
N ARG A 44 -2.08 -1.98 -4.22
CA ARG A 44 -2.31 -2.39 -2.83
C ARG A 44 -1.02 -2.83 -2.14
N LEU A 45 -0.17 -3.57 -2.85
CA LEU A 45 1.12 -4.03 -2.35
C LEU A 45 2.08 -2.86 -2.13
N HIS A 46 2.03 -1.84 -2.98
CA HIS A 46 2.80 -0.60 -2.84
C HIS A 46 2.49 0.09 -1.50
N ILE A 47 1.20 0.34 -1.21
CA ILE A 47 0.77 0.94 0.07
C ILE A 47 1.24 0.10 1.25
N PHE A 48 1.02 -1.22 1.22
CA PHE A 48 1.47 -2.11 2.30
C PHE A 48 2.99 -2.00 2.54
N ARG A 49 3.79 -2.02 1.48
CA ARG A 49 5.25 -1.88 1.58
C ARG A 49 5.64 -0.53 2.19
N HIS A 50 4.96 0.54 1.83
CA HIS A 50 5.23 1.88 2.38
C HIS A 50 4.89 1.94 3.87
N VAL A 51 3.74 1.41 4.29
CA VAL A 51 3.36 1.32 5.71
C VAL A 51 4.39 0.54 6.53
N ILE A 52 4.83 -0.62 6.03
CA ILE A 52 5.86 -1.43 6.71
C ILE A 52 7.19 -0.69 6.77
N LYS A 53 7.66 -0.14 5.64
CA LYS A 53 8.93 0.64 5.59
C LYS A 53 8.89 1.81 6.56
N PHE A 54 7.80 2.57 6.57
CA PHE A 54 7.60 3.69 7.49
C PHE A 54 7.68 3.23 8.95
N THR A 55 6.92 2.18 9.32
CA THR A 55 6.89 1.61 10.67
C THR A 55 8.30 1.17 11.12
N ILE A 56 9.01 0.41 10.28
CA ILE A 56 10.38 -0.03 10.54
C ILE A 56 11.32 1.17 10.72
N SER A 57 11.14 2.21 9.90
CA SER A 57 12.03 3.37 9.93
C SER A 57 11.95 4.16 11.23
N ILE A 58 10.77 4.23 11.85
CA ILE A 58 10.58 4.84 13.17
C ILE A 58 11.14 3.94 14.27
N CYS A 59 10.96 2.61 14.16
CA CYS A 59 11.44 1.65 15.16
C CYS A 59 12.97 1.52 15.21
N ASN A 60 13.64 1.46 14.05
CA ASN A 60 15.08 1.20 13.96
C ASN A 60 15.96 2.42 14.24
N HIS A 61 15.39 3.62 14.13
CA HIS A 61 16.12 4.87 14.32
C HIS A 61 15.35 5.77 15.29
N PRO A 62 15.23 5.41 16.58
CA PRO A 62 14.57 6.27 17.57
C PRO A 62 15.28 7.63 17.77
N SER A 63 16.45 7.82 17.15
CA SER A 63 17.24 9.04 17.01
C SER A 63 16.87 9.92 15.81
N TRP A 64 15.76 9.69 15.10
CA TRP A 64 15.14 10.65 14.12
C TRP A 64 14.69 11.98 14.78
N ILE A 65 15.32 12.36 15.89
CA ILE A 65 15.11 13.58 16.67
C ILE A 65 16.02 14.67 16.11
N GLU A 66 15.96 14.90 14.81
CA GLU A 66 16.34 16.23 14.32
C GLU A 66 15.08 17.11 14.41
N PRO A 67 15.21 18.37 14.84
CA PRO A 67 14.10 19.34 14.88
C PRO A 67 13.32 19.47 13.56
N GLN A 68 13.89 18.96 12.46
CA GLN A 68 13.35 19.01 11.11
C GLN A 68 12.53 17.78 10.72
N ALA A 69 12.33 16.79 11.60
CA ALA A 69 11.56 15.58 11.32
C ALA A 69 10.09 15.85 10.94
N TRP A 70 9.56 17.05 11.21
CA TRP A 70 8.26 17.51 10.73
C TRP A 70 8.20 17.72 9.21
N HIS A 71 9.36 17.91 8.55
CA HIS A 71 9.50 18.02 7.09
C HIS A 71 9.96 16.71 6.45
N ASP A 72 9.85 15.60 7.17
CA ASP A 72 10.28 14.31 6.65
C ASP A 72 9.37 13.85 5.51
N SER A 73 9.96 13.60 4.35
CA SER A 73 9.23 13.17 3.14
C SER A 73 8.43 11.88 3.38
N ARG A 74 8.84 11.03 4.33
CA ARG A 74 8.16 9.77 4.63
C ARG A 74 6.81 9.98 5.30
N LEU A 75 6.62 11.08 6.04
CA LEU A 75 5.31 11.46 6.58
C LEU A 75 4.37 11.91 5.46
N ALA A 76 4.88 12.72 4.53
CA ALA A 76 4.12 13.15 3.36
C ALA A 76 3.75 11.97 2.44
N GLU A 77 4.70 11.05 2.19
CA GLU A 77 4.43 9.81 1.47
C GLU A 77 3.37 8.95 2.18
N LEU A 78 3.39 8.88 3.52
CA LEU A 78 2.36 8.16 4.27
C LEU A 78 0.99 8.85 4.15
N ASP A 79 0.95 10.19 4.14
CA ASP A 79 -0.28 10.96 3.90
C ASP A 79 -0.88 10.68 2.52
N GLU A 80 -0.06 10.64 1.48
CA GLU A 80 -0.49 10.24 0.14
C GLU A 80 -1.07 8.81 0.14
N ASN A 81 -0.38 7.87 0.78
CA ASN A 81 -0.84 6.49 0.91
C ASN A 81 -2.17 6.39 1.69
N ILE A 82 -2.38 7.23 2.70
CA ILE A 82 -3.66 7.32 3.43
C ILE A 82 -4.78 7.75 2.47
N GLN A 83 -4.56 8.79 1.67
CA GLN A 83 -5.57 9.25 0.71
C GLN A 83 -5.86 8.18 -0.35
N GLU A 84 -4.82 7.55 -0.91
CA GLU A 84 -4.99 6.51 -1.90
C GLU A 84 -5.68 5.26 -1.33
N SER A 85 -5.45 4.95 -0.06
CA SER A 85 -6.05 3.78 0.60
C SER A 85 -7.59 3.80 0.63
N ILE A 86 -8.20 4.99 0.63
CA ILE A 86 -9.67 5.18 0.59
C ILE A 86 -10.29 4.52 -0.66
N PHE A 87 -9.56 4.52 -1.77
CA PHE A 87 -10.04 3.99 -3.04
C PHE A 87 -9.68 2.51 -3.25
N LEU A 88 -8.62 2.03 -2.59
CA LEU A 88 -8.06 0.71 -2.82
C LEU A 88 -8.50 -0.32 -1.79
N PHE A 89 -8.94 0.11 -0.62
CA PHE A 89 -9.29 -0.74 0.51
C PHE A 89 -10.59 -0.29 1.17
N ASP A 90 -11.08 -1.10 2.10
CA ASP A 90 -12.22 -0.70 2.92
C ASP A 90 -11.77 0.31 4.00
N GLU A 91 -12.75 1.02 4.57
CA GLU A 91 -12.55 2.08 5.58
C GLU A 91 -11.68 1.62 6.77
N GLU A 92 -11.71 0.32 7.10
CA GLU A 92 -10.89 -0.28 8.15
C GLU A 92 -9.39 -0.05 7.92
N ILE A 93 -8.90 -0.21 6.68
CA ILE A 93 -7.48 -0.04 6.36
C ILE A 93 -7.10 1.43 6.38
N TYR A 94 -7.94 2.30 5.84
CA TYR A 94 -7.73 3.74 5.91
C TYR A 94 -7.57 4.21 7.37
N LYS A 95 -8.51 3.84 8.25
CA LYS A 95 -8.47 4.17 9.68
C LYS A 95 -7.22 3.59 10.35
N TYR A 96 -6.83 2.39 9.96
CA TYR A 96 -5.64 1.72 10.47
C TYR A 96 -4.34 2.47 10.10
N ILE A 97 -4.12 2.79 8.83
CA ILE A 97 -2.93 3.54 8.40
C ILE A 97 -2.88 4.91 9.08
N LYS A 98 -4.05 5.58 9.19
CA LYS A 98 -4.17 6.85 9.91
C LYS A 98 -3.74 6.73 11.38
N SER A 99 -4.13 5.65 12.07
CA SER A 99 -3.70 5.41 13.47
C SER A 99 -2.18 5.24 13.59
N ILE A 100 -1.54 4.54 12.65
CA ILE A 100 -0.07 4.41 12.62
C ILE A 100 0.57 5.79 12.50
N ARG A 101 0.04 6.65 11.63
CA ARG A 101 0.55 8.01 11.45
C ARG A 101 0.40 8.85 12.72
N GLU A 102 -0.78 8.86 13.34
CA GLU A 102 -1.07 9.64 14.56
C GLU A 102 -0.14 9.24 15.71
N GLU A 103 -0.01 7.93 15.94
CA GLU A 103 0.88 7.37 16.96
C GLU A 103 2.35 7.68 16.68
N SER A 104 2.76 7.69 15.41
CA SER A 104 4.13 8.04 15.00
C SER A 104 4.43 9.52 15.22
N LEU A 105 3.48 10.42 14.94
CA LEU A 105 3.61 11.85 15.26
C LEU A 105 3.73 12.10 16.76
N GLU A 106 2.99 11.37 17.59
CA GLU A 106 3.16 11.47 19.03
C GLU A 106 4.54 11.00 19.50
N ILE A 107 5.09 9.92 18.91
CA ILE A 107 6.47 9.50 19.20
C ILE A 107 7.47 10.62 18.87
N LEU A 108 7.32 11.28 17.71
CA LEU A 108 8.18 12.40 17.31
C LEU A 108 8.03 13.59 18.27
N THR A 109 6.80 13.95 18.62
CA THR A 109 6.51 15.06 19.56
C THR A 109 7.13 14.81 20.93
N VAL A 110 6.92 13.61 21.50
CA VAL A 110 7.50 13.22 22.79
C VAL A 110 9.03 13.18 22.72
N SER A 111 9.59 12.77 21.58
CA SER A 111 11.04 12.78 21.37
C SER A 111 11.62 14.19 21.38
N GLN A 112 10.91 15.16 20.80
CA GLN A 112 11.30 16.57 20.83
C GLN A 112 11.25 17.14 22.25
N LEU A 113 10.20 16.83 23.01
CA LEU A 113 10.09 17.24 24.43
C LEU A 113 11.23 16.66 25.28
N LEU A 114 11.59 15.38 25.06
CA LEU A 114 12.72 14.75 25.76
C LEU A 114 14.08 15.39 25.45
N ALA A 115 14.23 16.02 24.28
CA ALA A 115 15.45 16.73 23.88
C ALA A 115 15.59 18.11 24.56
N GLU A 116 14.55 18.61 25.22
CA GLU A 116 14.63 19.88 25.95
C GLU A 116 15.62 19.78 27.12
N LYS A 117 16.51 20.78 27.23
CA LYS A 117 17.60 20.77 28.22
C LYS A 117 17.09 20.94 29.66
N ASN A 118 16.04 21.73 29.86
CA ASN A 118 15.55 22.13 31.18
C ASN A 118 14.38 21.26 31.69
N LEU A 119 14.17 20.10 31.08
CA LEU A 119 13.09 19.20 31.46
C LEU A 119 13.35 18.56 32.83
N SER A 120 12.34 18.59 33.71
CA SER A 120 12.41 18.00 35.05
C SER A 120 12.61 16.47 34.98
N GLN A 121 13.13 15.85 36.04
CA GLN A 121 13.33 14.40 36.05
C GLN A 121 12.00 13.63 35.99
N ASP A 122 10.95 14.14 36.64
CA ASP A 122 9.63 13.53 36.62
C ASP A 122 9.01 13.57 35.22
N ASP A 123 9.10 14.72 34.53
CA ASP A 123 8.63 14.84 33.15
C ASP A 123 9.45 13.98 32.20
N ARG A 124 10.78 13.90 32.38
CA ARG A 124 11.64 13.00 31.61
C ARG A 124 11.21 11.55 31.75
N ASN A 125 10.96 11.08 32.97
CA ASN A 125 10.51 9.72 33.23
C ASN A 125 9.13 9.46 32.58
N MET A 126 8.19 10.39 32.73
CA MET A 126 6.85 10.32 32.13
C MET A 126 6.92 10.22 30.59
N TYR A 127 7.70 11.11 29.95
CA TYR A 127 7.82 11.11 28.49
C TYR A 127 8.61 9.91 27.97
N ALA A 128 9.63 9.44 28.69
CA ALA A 128 10.35 8.22 28.32
C ALA A 128 9.44 6.98 28.36
N ASP A 129 8.62 6.84 29.40
CA ASP A 129 7.63 5.76 29.50
C ASP A 129 6.56 5.86 28.40
N LYS A 130 6.03 7.07 28.14
CA LYS A 130 5.09 7.30 27.03
C LYS A 130 5.70 6.90 25.68
N LYS A 131 6.93 7.30 25.40
CA LYS A 131 7.65 6.95 24.17
C LYS A 131 7.87 5.44 24.06
N ALA A 132 8.31 4.78 25.13
CA ALA A 132 8.53 3.35 25.15
C ALA A 132 7.26 2.55 24.83
N LYS A 133 6.14 2.89 25.49
CA LYS A 133 4.83 2.26 25.24
C LYS A 133 4.39 2.39 23.79
N LYS A 134 4.55 3.57 23.19
CA LYS A 134 4.18 3.82 21.79
C LYS A 134 5.10 3.09 20.80
N LEU A 135 6.40 3.04 21.06
CA LEU A 135 7.34 2.26 20.23
C LEU A 135 7.03 0.76 20.27
N ILE A 136 6.67 0.22 21.44
CA ILE A 136 6.22 -1.18 21.57
C ILE A 136 4.95 -1.39 20.76
N TRP A 137 3.96 -0.50 20.90
CA TRP A 137 2.73 -0.57 20.12
C TRP A 137 3.00 -0.53 18.61
N LEU A 138 3.88 0.36 18.15
CA LEU A 138 4.23 0.53 16.74
C LEU A 138 4.96 -0.70 16.20
N THR A 139 5.86 -1.29 16.99
CA THR A 139 6.57 -2.53 16.63
C THR A 139 5.59 -3.68 16.41
N ASN A 140 4.57 -3.79 17.27
CA ASN A 140 3.51 -4.81 17.12
C ASN A 140 2.67 -4.59 15.85
N GLN A 141 2.64 -3.38 15.29
CA GLN A 141 1.91 -3.12 14.04
C GLN A 141 2.53 -3.79 12.82
N LEU A 142 3.77 -4.30 12.88
CA LEU A 142 4.35 -5.06 11.77
C LEU A 142 3.56 -6.34 11.48
N GLU A 143 3.22 -7.12 12.52
CA GLU A 143 2.43 -8.33 12.39
C GLU A 143 0.95 -8.00 12.11
N VAL A 144 0.40 -6.99 12.79
CA VAL A 144 -0.99 -6.55 12.57
C VAL A 144 -1.20 -6.09 11.13
N SER A 145 -0.24 -5.36 10.55
CA SER A 145 -0.28 -4.94 9.15
C SER A 145 -0.35 -6.14 8.21
N GLN A 146 0.49 -7.17 8.42
CA GLN A 146 0.44 -8.37 7.59
C GLN A 146 -0.95 -9.03 7.62
N LYS A 147 -1.56 -9.13 8.80
CA LYS A 147 -2.92 -9.71 8.95
C LYS A 147 -3.98 -8.86 8.27
N LYS A 148 -3.99 -7.54 8.51
CA LYS A 148 -4.99 -6.62 7.96
C LYS A 148 -4.92 -6.50 6.44
N PHE A 149 -3.72 -6.36 5.88
CA PHE A 149 -3.52 -6.26 4.43
C PHE A 149 -3.63 -7.62 3.72
N GLY A 150 -3.38 -8.72 4.43
CA GLY A 150 -3.37 -10.08 3.87
C GLY A 150 -4.65 -10.45 3.12
N LYS A 151 -5.82 -9.98 3.58
CA LYS A 151 -7.10 -10.23 2.89
C LYS A 151 -7.17 -9.64 1.47
N TYR A 152 -6.43 -8.55 1.22
CA TYR A 152 -6.39 -7.85 -0.07
C TYR A 152 -5.19 -8.24 -0.95
N LEU A 153 -4.14 -8.80 -0.34
CA LEU A 153 -2.90 -9.21 -1.01
C LEU A 153 -2.86 -10.72 -1.30
N ASN A 154 -3.93 -11.46 -1.03
CA ASN A 154 -3.99 -12.87 -1.36
C ASN A 154 -4.50 -13.05 -2.79
N PHE A 155 -3.69 -13.69 -3.65
CA PHE A 155 -4.07 -13.99 -5.04
C PHE A 155 -5.35 -14.83 -5.15
N LYS A 156 -5.67 -15.63 -4.13
CA LYS A 156 -6.87 -16.48 -4.10
C LYS A 156 -8.17 -15.70 -3.86
N THR A 157 -8.09 -14.51 -3.25
CA THR A 157 -9.27 -13.66 -2.97
C THR A 157 -9.52 -12.60 -4.05
N LEU A 158 -8.66 -12.49 -5.08
CA LEU A 158 -8.86 -11.66 -6.26
C LEU A 158 -9.82 -12.34 -7.27
N GLN A 159 -11.05 -12.66 -6.84
CA GLN A 159 -12.11 -13.17 -7.72
C GLN A 159 -12.73 -12.05 -8.56
#